data_AF-F8W9Y7-F1
#
_entry.id   AF-F8W9Y7-F1
#
_cell.length_a   1.000
_cell.length_b   1.000
_cell.length_c   1.000
_cell.angle_alpha   90.00
_cell.angle_beta   90.00
_cell.angle_gamma   90.00
#
_symmetry.space_group_name_H-M   'P 1'
#
loop_
_entity.id
_entity.type
_entity.pdbx_description
1 polymer ?
#
loop_
_entity_poly.entity_id
_entity_poly.type
_entity_poly.pdbx_seq_one_letter_code
_entity_poly.pdbx_strand_id
1 'polypeptide(L)'
;MLNNWDKWMAKKHKKIRLRCQKGIPPSLRGRAWQYLSGGKVKLQQNPGKFDELDMSPGDPKWLDVIERDLHRQFPFHEMFVSRGGHGQQDLFRVLKAYTLYRPEEGYCQAQAPIAAVLLMHMPAEQAFWCLVQICEKYLPGYYSEKLEAIQLDG
;
A
#
# COMPACT_ATOMS: atom_id res chain seq x y z
N MET A 1 20.01 11.24 5.71
CA MET A 1 18.68 11.85 5.50
C MET A 1 17.62 11.01 6.19
N LEU A 2 17.40 9.76 5.76
CA LEU A 2 16.39 8.86 6.33
C LEU A 2 16.56 8.59 7.83
N ASN A 3 17.79 8.46 8.33
CA ASN A 3 18.04 8.22 9.76
C ASN A 3 17.64 9.40 10.68
N ASN A 4 17.50 10.61 10.11
CA ASN A 4 17.13 11.84 10.83
C ASN A 4 15.89 12.47 10.18
N TRP A 5 14.90 11.64 9.83
CA TRP A 5 13.77 12.02 8.97
C TRP A 5 13.05 13.28 9.46
N ASP A 6 12.65 13.32 10.72
CA ASP A 6 11.85 14.43 11.28
C ASP A 6 12.60 15.76 11.20
N LYS A 7 13.90 15.76 11.53
CA LYS A 7 14.77 16.93 11.39
C LYS A 7 14.88 17.40 9.93
N TRP A 8 14.97 16.45 8.99
CA TRP A 8 15.09 16.75 7.57
C TRP A 8 13.78 17.25 6.97
N MET A 9 12.63 16.68 7.36
CA MET A 9 11.32 17.17 6.96
C MET A 9 11.07 18.57 7.53
N ALA A 10 11.34 18.80 8.83
CA ALA A 10 11.12 20.10 9.45
C ALA A 10 12.00 21.23 8.86
N LYS A 11 13.29 20.95 8.60
CA LYS A 11 14.26 22.00 8.21
C LYS A 11 14.60 22.03 6.73
N LYS A 12 14.33 20.96 5.97
CA LYS A 12 14.84 20.76 4.61
C LYS A 12 13.81 20.12 3.65
N HIS A 13 12.49 20.27 3.91
CA HIS A 13 11.43 19.71 3.05
C HIS A 13 11.59 20.05 1.55
N LYS A 14 11.99 21.29 1.20
CA LYS A 14 12.23 21.69 -0.21
C LYS A 14 13.29 20.82 -0.89
N LYS A 15 14.36 20.46 -0.18
CA LYS A 15 15.44 19.61 -0.69
C LYS A 15 15.00 18.15 -0.81
N ILE A 16 14.12 17.68 0.06
CA ILE A 16 13.52 16.34 -0.05
C ILE A 16 12.64 16.29 -1.30
N ARG A 17 11.72 17.26 -1.46
CA ARG A 17 10.85 17.37 -2.64
C ARG A 17 11.65 17.35 -3.94
N LEU A 18 12.71 18.17 -4.03
CA LEU A 18 13.57 18.19 -5.22
C LEU A 18 14.24 16.84 -5.51
N ARG A 19 14.63 16.10 -4.47
CA ARG A 19 15.20 14.75 -4.63
C ARG A 19 14.15 13.73 -5.08
N CYS A 20 12.93 13.81 -4.56
CA CYS A 20 11.82 12.99 -5.04
C CYS A 20 11.53 13.26 -6.52
N GLN A 21 11.52 14.53 -6.94
CA GLN A 21 11.31 14.93 -8.34
C GLN A 21 12.40 14.42 -9.30
N LYS A 22 13.65 14.30 -8.81
CA LYS A 22 14.75 13.69 -9.59
C LYS A 22 14.65 12.17 -9.68
N GLY A 23 13.72 11.54 -8.96
CA GLY A 23 13.61 10.11 -8.83
C GLY A 23 14.36 9.58 -7.60
N ILE A 24 13.68 8.70 -6.86
CA ILE A 24 14.26 7.98 -5.73
C ILE A 24 14.96 6.72 -6.26
N PRO A 25 16.27 6.51 -5.96
CA PRO A 25 16.98 5.31 -6.36
C PRO A 25 16.23 4.03 -5.94
N PRO A 26 16.18 2.98 -6.79
CA PRO A 26 15.43 1.75 -6.48
C PRO A 26 15.76 1.15 -5.10
N SER A 27 17.04 1.09 -4.75
CA SER A 27 17.52 0.56 -3.45
C SER A 27 17.07 1.36 -2.22
N LEU A 28 16.56 2.58 -2.42
CA LEU A 28 16.08 3.44 -1.34
C LEU A 28 14.55 3.55 -1.30
N ARG A 29 13.82 3.07 -2.32
CA ARG A 29 12.36 3.25 -2.42
C ARG A 29 11.61 2.67 -1.22
N GLY A 30 11.86 1.41 -0.86
CA GLY A 30 11.18 0.77 0.27
C GLY A 30 11.26 1.59 1.56
N ARG A 31 12.47 2.03 1.92
CA ARG A 31 12.68 2.88 3.11
C ARG A 31 12.11 4.28 2.92
N ALA A 32 12.35 4.93 1.77
CA ALA A 32 11.95 6.31 1.55
C ALA A 32 10.42 6.46 1.49
N TRP A 33 9.72 5.54 0.83
CA TRP A 33 8.27 5.56 0.72
C TRP A 33 7.58 5.36 2.06
N GLN A 34 8.11 4.47 2.91
CA GLN A 34 7.62 4.31 4.29
C GLN A 34 7.65 5.61 5.11
N TYR A 35 8.65 6.44 4.89
CA TYR A 35 8.76 7.75 5.52
C TYR A 35 7.89 8.82 4.85
N LEU A 36 7.80 8.80 3.52
CA LEU A 36 7.05 9.78 2.72
C LEU A 36 5.54 9.61 2.87
N SER A 37 5.03 8.37 2.90
CA SER A 37 3.62 8.08 3.12
C SER A 37 3.20 8.24 4.59
N GLY A 38 4.16 8.12 5.51
CA GLY A 38 3.89 7.99 6.94
C GLY A 38 3.60 6.55 7.39
N GLY A 39 3.72 5.56 6.48
CA GLY A 39 3.51 4.15 6.78
C GLY A 39 4.39 3.64 7.92
N LYS A 40 5.63 4.15 8.03
CA LYS A 40 6.52 3.82 9.16
C LYS A 40 5.91 4.19 10.51
N VAL A 41 5.29 5.36 10.63
CA VAL A 41 4.70 5.84 11.88
C VAL A 41 3.49 4.98 12.24
N LYS A 42 2.63 4.67 11.26
CA LYS A 42 1.47 3.78 11.45
C LYS A 42 1.87 2.38 11.90
N LEU A 43 2.89 1.79 11.27
CA LEU A 43 3.43 0.49 11.66
C LEU A 43 3.88 0.51 13.13
N GLN A 44 4.67 1.52 13.52
CA GLN A 44 5.16 1.65 14.90
C GLN A 44 4.04 1.85 15.94
N GLN A 45 2.93 2.46 15.54
CA GLN A 45 1.76 2.66 16.41
C GLN A 45 0.88 1.41 16.53
N ASN A 46 1.02 0.43 15.63
CA ASN A 46 0.13 -0.73 15.54
C ASN A 46 0.94 -2.03 15.41
N PRO A 47 1.85 -2.34 16.36
CA PRO A 47 2.69 -3.52 16.30
C PRO A 47 1.82 -4.80 16.28
N GLY A 48 2.12 -5.72 15.35
CA GLY A 48 1.43 -7.02 15.23
C GLY A 48 0.03 -6.95 14.61
N LYS A 49 -0.48 -5.75 14.30
CA LYS A 49 -1.84 -5.60 13.76
C LYS A 49 -2.00 -6.20 12.37
N PHE A 50 -0.97 -6.12 11.52
CA PHE A 50 -1.02 -6.75 10.20
C PHE A 50 -1.16 -8.27 10.32
N ASP A 51 -0.37 -8.90 11.18
CA ASP A 51 -0.43 -10.34 11.40
C ASP A 51 -1.78 -10.78 11.98
N GLU A 52 -2.34 -9.98 12.92
CA GLU A 52 -3.69 -10.19 13.45
C GLU A 52 -4.75 -10.20 12.35
N LEU A 53 -4.71 -9.20 11.45
CA LEU A 53 -5.65 -9.09 10.34
C LEU A 53 -5.45 -10.19 9.29
N ASP A 54 -4.20 -10.59 9.06
CA ASP A 54 -3.89 -11.67 8.13
C ASP A 54 -4.36 -13.04 8.65
N MET A 55 -4.31 -13.27 9.95
CA MET A 55 -4.85 -14.49 10.57
C MET A 55 -6.38 -14.46 10.71
N SER A 56 -6.99 -13.29 10.63
CA SER A 56 -8.44 -13.12 10.76
C SER A 56 -9.18 -13.59 9.50
N PRO A 57 -10.40 -14.15 9.64
CA PRO A 57 -11.22 -14.50 8.50
C PRO A 57 -11.62 -13.23 7.74
N GLY A 58 -11.43 -13.24 6.41
CA GLY A 58 -11.89 -12.17 5.52
C GLY A 58 -13.36 -12.31 5.16
N ASP A 59 -13.99 -11.21 4.71
CA ASP A 59 -15.33 -11.26 4.11
C ASP A 59 -15.28 -12.02 2.78
N PRO A 60 -16.04 -13.12 2.61
CA PRO A 60 -16.06 -13.91 1.37
C PRO A 60 -16.30 -13.09 0.11
N LYS A 61 -17.07 -12.01 0.19
CA LYS A 61 -17.29 -11.06 -0.92
C LYS A 61 -15.96 -10.50 -1.41
N TRP A 62 -15.14 -9.99 -0.50
CA TRP A 62 -13.86 -9.36 -0.85
C TRP A 62 -12.81 -10.39 -1.25
N LEU A 63 -12.77 -11.55 -0.59
CA LEU A 63 -11.83 -12.62 -0.93
C LEU A 63 -11.98 -13.05 -2.39
N ASP A 64 -13.22 -13.32 -2.85
CA ASP A 64 -13.49 -13.72 -4.24
C ASP A 64 -13.14 -12.62 -5.25
N VAL A 65 -13.41 -11.36 -4.93
CA VAL A 65 -13.04 -10.23 -5.81
C VAL A 65 -11.52 -10.09 -5.90
N ILE A 66 -10.80 -10.17 -4.77
CA ILE A 66 -9.34 -10.06 -4.74
C ILE A 66 -8.71 -11.22 -5.52
N GLU A 67 -9.10 -12.48 -5.26
CA GLU A 67 -8.55 -13.66 -5.94
C GLU A 67 -8.67 -13.59 -7.46
N ARG A 68 -9.83 -13.12 -7.95
CA ARG A 68 -10.06 -12.92 -9.38
C ARG A 68 -9.24 -11.77 -9.95
N ASP A 69 -8.74 -10.85 -9.15
CA ASP A 69 -7.95 -9.73 -9.64
C ASP A 69 -6.44 -9.97 -9.58
N LEU A 70 -5.95 -10.85 -8.69
CA LEU A 70 -4.52 -11.12 -8.49
C LEU A 70 -3.77 -11.42 -9.81
N HIS A 71 -4.36 -12.23 -10.68
CA HIS A 71 -3.70 -12.67 -11.92
C HIS A 71 -3.56 -11.56 -12.97
N ARG A 72 -4.27 -10.44 -12.82
CA ARG A 72 -4.20 -9.29 -13.73
C ARG A 72 -3.10 -8.31 -13.34
N GLN A 73 -2.52 -8.48 -12.15
CA GLN A 73 -1.57 -7.53 -11.57
C GLN A 73 -0.15 -7.89 -11.96
N PHE A 74 0.41 -7.11 -12.90
CA PHE A 74 1.77 -7.30 -13.41
C PHE A 74 2.07 -8.76 -13.82
N PRO A 75 1.28 -9.37 -14.72
CA PRO A 75 1.30 -10.82 -15.01
C PRO A 75 2.62 -11.34 -15.57
N PHE A 76 3.48 -10.45 -16.08
CA PHE A 76 4.79 -10.78 -16.63
C PHE A 76 5.95 -10.46 -15.68
N HIS A 77 5.67 -9.89 -14.51
CA HIS A 77 6.70 -9.56 -13.53
C HIS A 77 7.08 -10.81 -12.73
N GLU A 78 8.37 -11.06 -12.54
CA GLU A 78 8.91 -12.27 -11.88
C GLU A 78 8.25 -12.57 -10.52
N MET A 79 7.93 -11.53 -9.76
CA MET A 79 7.26 -11.64 -8.46
C MET A 79 5.82 -12.17 -8.55
N PHE A 80 5.09 -11.89 -9.65
CA PHE A 80 3.64 -12.12 -9.77
C PHE A 80 3.27 -13.13 -10.87
N VAL A 81 4.23 -13.56 -11.70
CA VAL A 81 4.01 -14.45 -12.85
C VAL A 81 3.52 -15.85 -12.45
N SER A 82 3.97 -16.37 -11.30
CA SER A 82 3.55 -17.69 -10.83
C SER A 82 2.19 -17.61 -10.16
N ARG A 83 1.19 -18.28 -10.75
CA ARG A 83 -0.14 -18.40 -10.14
C ARG A 83 -0.05 -19.07 -8.77
N GLY A 84 -0.58 -18.42 -7.74
CA GLY A 84 -0.46 -18.89 -6.37
C GLY A 84 0.98 -18.86 -5.81
N GLY A 85 1.92 -18.21 -6.49
CA GLY A 85 3.28 -18.00 -5.99
C GLY A 85 3.35 -16.97 -4.87
N HIS A 86 4.52 -16.81 -4.26
CA HIS A 86 4.70 -15.98 -3.06
C HIS A 86 4.21 -14.54 -3.24
N GLY A 87 4.46 -13.91 -4.40
CA GLY A 87 4.04 -12.53 -4.63
C GLY A 87 2.52 -12.37 -4.73
N GLN A 88 1.82 -13.33 -5.34
CA GLN A 88 0.35 -13.32 -5.35
C GLN A 88 -0.23 -13.58 -3.95
N GLN A 89 0.42 -14.45 -3.17
CA GLN A 89 0.02 -14.69 -1.78
C GLN A 89 0.21 -13.43 -0.93
N ASP A 90 1.38 -12.76 -1.02
CA ASP A 90 1.60 -11.51 -0.28
C ASP A 90 0.66 -10.39 -0.72
N LEU A 91 0.35 -10.30 -2.03
CA LEU A 91 -0.64 -9.35 -2.54
C LEU A 91 -2.04 -9.62 -1.97
N PHE A 92 -2.46 -10.88 -1.94
CA PHE A 92 -3.72 -11.28 -1.33
C PHE A 92 -3.76 -10.92 0.17
N ARG A 93 -2.69 -11.22 0.92
CA ARG A 93 -2.58 -10.93 2.36
C ARG A 93 -2.73 -9.43 2.63
N VAL A 94 -2.02 -8.59 1.86
CA VAL A 94 -2.08 -7.12 1.99
C VAL A 94 -3.49 -6.59 1.69
N LEU A 95 -4.11 -7.03 0.60
CA LEU A 95 -5.44 -6.54 0.19
C LEU A 95 -6.54 -7.03 1.13
N LYS A 96 -6.51 -8.31 1.54
CA LYS A 96 -7.43 -8.86 2.56
C LYS A 96 -7.32 -8.07 3.86
N ALA A 97 -6.10 -7.90 4.38
CA ALA A 97 -5.88 -7.15 5.61
C ALA A 97 -6.38 -5.71 5.49
N TYR A 98 -6.24 -5.08 4.32
CA TYR A 98 -6.82 -3.76 4.05
C TYR A 98 -8.34 -3.76 4.23
N THR A 99 -9.05 -4.71 3.64
CA THR A 99 -10.53 -4.77 3.76
C THR A 99 -11.01 -4.99 5.19
N LEU A 100 -10.23 -5.67 6.01
CA LEU A 100 -10.53 -5.88 7.43
C LEU A 100 -10.20 -4.65 8.27
N TYR A 101 -9.18 -3.89 7.88
CA TYR A 101 -8.77 -2.66 8.55
C TYR A 101 -9.67 -1.47 8.18
N ARG A 102 -10.18 -1.42 6.94
CA ARG A 102 -11.11 -0.42 6.38
C ARG A 102 -12.38 -1.09 5.82
N PRO A 103 -13.22 -1.71 6.67
CA PRO A 103 -14.43 -2.41 6.20
C PRO A 103 -15.43 -1.49 5.49
N GLU A 104 -15.44 -0.20 5.82
CA GLU A 104 -16.29 0.82 5.21
C GLU A 104 -15.90 1.15 3.76
N GLU A 105 -14.63 0.97 3.39
CA GLU A 105 -14.15 1.14 2.02
C GLU A 105 -14.10 -0.19 1.26
N GLY A 106 -13.78 -1.28 1.96
CA GLY A 106 -13.64 -2.61 1.37
C GLY A 106 -12.50 -2.68 0.35
N TYR A 107 -12.72 -3.43 -0.72
CA TYR A 107 -11.76 -3.57 -1.82
C TYR A 107 -12.24 -2.87 -3.09
N CYS A 108 -11.39 -1.99 -3.62
CA CYS A 108 -11.52 -1.42 -4.95
C CYS A 108 -10.39 -1.95 -5.85
N GLN A 109 -10.72 -2.35 -7.08
CA GLN A 109 -9.77 -2.93 -8.03
C GLN A 109 -8.52 -2.05 -8.27
N ALA A 110 -8.66 -0.73 -8.15
CA ALA A 110 -7.57 0.22 -8.29
C ALA A 110 -6.51 0.13 -7.16
N GLN A 111 -6.78 -0.57 -6.06
CA GLN A 111 -5.85 -0.76 -4.95
C GLN A 111 -4.79 -1.83 -5.23
N ALA A 112 -5.14 -2.89 -5.95
CA ALA A 112 -4.22 -3.99 -6.27
C ALA A 112 -2.93 -3.57 -6.98
N PRO A 113 -2.96 -2.74 -8.05
CA PRO A 113 -1.71 -2.32 -8.69
C PRO A 113 -0.83 -1.47 -7.77
N ILE A 114 -1.43 -0.68 -6.87
CA ILE A 114 -0.69 0.10 -5.87
C ILE A 114 -0.01 -0.85 -4.88
N ALA A 115 -0.77 -1.80 -4.31
CA ALA A 115 -0.24 -2.80 -3.39
C ALA A 115 0.88 -3.64 -4.02
N ALA A 116 0.73 -4.06 -5.28
CA ALA A 116 1.73 -4.82 -6.01
C ALA A 116 3.04 -4.02 -6.20
N VAL A 117 2.96 -2.75 -6.59
CA VAL A 117 4.16 -1.88 -6.70
C VAL A 117 4.85 -1.68 -5.36
N LEU A 118 4.09 -1.56 -4.27
CA LEU A 118 4.67 -1.49 -2.93
C LEU A 118 5.42 -2.79 -2.59
N LEU A 119 4.81 -3.95 -2.86
CA LEU A 119 5.42 -5.27 -2.62
C LEU A 119 6.72 -5.50 -3.40
N MET A 120 6.84 -4.94 -4.62
CA MET A 120 8.10 -4.98 -5.37
C MET A 120 9.27 -4.27 -4.64
N HIS A 121 8.97 -3.43 -3.65
CA HIS A 121 9.95 -2.56 -3.00
C HIS A 121 10.03 -2.73 -1.47
N MET A 122 9.09 -3.45 -0.85
CA MET A 122 9.07 -3.67 0.61
C MET A 122 8.28 -4.92 1.01
N PRO A 123 8.52 -5.48 2.21
CA PRO A 123 7.75 -6.61 2.75
C PRO A 123 6.25 -6.30 2.94
N ALA A 124 5.43 -7.36 3.04
CA ALA A 124 3.96 -7.27 3.10
C ALA A 124 3.43 -6.30 4.18
N GLU A 125 3.88 -6.39 5.43
CA GLU A 125 3.44 -5.48 6.49
C GLU A 125 3.74 -4.01 6.17
N GLN A 126 4.90 -3.75 5.58
CA GLN A 126 5.32 -2.41 5.18
C GLN A 126 4.46 -1.88 4.03
N ALA A 127 4.18 -2.75 3.04
CA ALA A 127 3.31 -2.44 1.92
C ALA A 127 1.88 -2.15 2.39
N PHE A 128 1.36 -2.94 3.34
CA PHE A 128 0.05 -2.73 3.97
C PHE A 128 -0.05 -1.33 4.61
N TRP A 129 0.91 -0.94 5.46
CA TRP A 129 0.85 0.38 6.10
C TRP A 129 1.06 1.54 5.13
N CYS A 130 1.84 1.34 4.07
CA CYS A 130 1.93 2.32 2.99
C CYS A 130 0.60 2.45 2.22
N LEU A 131 -0.05 1.34 1.89
CA LEU A 131 -1.35 1.34 1.21
C LEU A 131 -2.40 2.06 2.05
N VAL A 132 -2.51 1.71 3.34
CA VAL A 132 -3.39 2.39 4.31
C VAL A 132 -3.17 3.90 4.28
N GLN A 133 -1.92 4.36 4.34
CA GLN A 133 -1.64 5.80 4.31
C GLN A 133 -1.94 6.46 2.96
N ILE A 134 -1.71 5.76 1.84
CA ILE A 134 -2.05 6.26 0.51
C ILE A 134 -3.56 6.51 0.40
N CYS A 135 -4.36 5.51 0.76
CA CYS A 135 -5.82 5.61 0.70
C CYS A 135 -6.36 6.66 1.68
N GLU A 136 -5.91 6.68 2.93
CA GLU A 136 -6.44 7.59 3.96
C GLU A 136 -6.05 9.06 3.74
N LYS A 137 -4.80 9.33 3.35
CA LYS A 137 -4.26 10.71 3.35
C LYS A 137 -4.18 11.34 1.98
N TYR A 138 -3.97 10.54 0.95
CA TYR A 138 -3.66 11.05 -0.39
C TYR A 138 -4.80 10.83 -1.38
N LEU A 139 -5.63 9.80 -1.15
CA LEU A 139 -6.76 9.45 -2.01
C LEU A 139 -8.08 9.31 -1.23
N PRO A 140 -8.41 10.21 -0.29
CA PRO A 140 -9.65 10.11 0.47
C PRO A 140 -10.86 10.19 -0.47
N GLY A 141 -11.81 9.25 -0.33
CA GLY A 141 -13.03 9.23 -1.15
C GLY A 141 -12.85 8.75 -2.59
N TYR A 142 -11.63 8.42 -3.03
CA TYR A 142 -11.38 7.84 -4.36
C TYR A 142 -11.83 6.38 -4.47
N TYR A 143 -11.92 5.69 -3.33
CA TYR A 143 -12.29 4.27 -3.26
C TYR A 143 -13.67 4.04 -2.62
N SER A 144 -14.44 5.11 -2.34
CA SER A 144 -15.80 4.97 -1.84
C SER A 144 -16.71 4.38 -2.93
N GLU A 145 -17.81 3.71 -2.54
CA GLU A 145 -18.73 3.08 -3.48
C GLU A 145 -19.28 4.03 -4.55
N LYS A 146 -19.35 5.33 -4.24
CA LYS A 146 -19.85 6.38 -5.14
C LYS A 146 -18.75 7.10 -5.92
N LEU A 147 -17.48 6.77 -5.67
CA LEU A 147 -16.31 7.43 -6.27
C LEU A 147 -16.40 8.96 -6.18
N GLU A 148 -16.87 9.46 -5.04
CA GLU A 148 -17.29 10.86 -4.87
C GLU A 148 -16.17 11.84 -5.19
N ALA A 149 -14.92 11.50 -4.83
CA ALA A 149 -13.77 12.34 -5.13
C ALA A 149 -13.43 12.36 -6.63
N ILE A 150 -13.61 11.24 -7.34
CA ILE A 150 -13.35 11.17 -8.79
C ILE A 150 -14.37 12.01 -9.57
N GLN A 151 -15.62 12.07 -9.08
CA GLN A 151 -16.65 12.92 -9.71
C GLN A 151 -16.39 14.41 -9.53
N LEU A 152 -15.67 14.80 -8.47
CA LEU A 152 -15.35 16.20 -8.17
C LEU A 152 -14.07 16.68 -8.87
N ASP A 153 -13.09 15.80 -9.01
CA ASP A 153 -11.77 16.11 -9.57
C ASP A 153 -11.67 15.85 -11.09
N GLY A 154 -12.71 15.25 -11.68
CA GLY A 154 -12.78 14.84 -13.09
C GLY A 154 -13.20 15.90 -14.09
#